data_AF-A0AAI9PKN3-F1
#
_entry.id   AF-A0AAI9PKN3-F1
#
_cell.length_a   1.000
_cell.length_b   1.000
_cell.length_c   1.000
_cell.angle_alpha   90.00
_cell.angle_beta   90.00
_cell.angle_gamma   90.00
#
_symmetry.space_group_name_H-M   'P 1'
#
loop_
_entity.id
_entity.type
_entity.pdbx_description
1 polymer ?
#
loop_
_entity_poly.entity_id
_entity_poly.type
_entity_poly.pdbx_seq_one_letter_code
_entity_poly.pdbx_strand_id
1 'polypeptide(L)'
;MSRPTQTAITLLLPFQRYRLRFSHRLLDSLGGVSRFILRALADGLTLERIAEVVALSHTVLLQQMAFLAQHHFLAMARDDGDAAPVVTLLERGGRMVAVERRLREGDHLVWLDAFTLDRKAVHMLVTTDPESLVRIPSGETNLDGKAVVRLPSRGHPYHLFDDASRLHRLLSQDKLATLLGHFWRDAESLIAEEIDNMDYILSTEPTNEPEYHPVIIEPAELFDISDGSVPEKRPTLPPLLVPVLGMKVEFSRVEGFPWPVVVPPARTSYMELVTHRSLPHFVADGVTEPPAHGVAVAPAAIGANLPEIDETVVPPGLSATFSAIRTFARRDIDHLALTIRMHERADAMLISFNQPTSEAEPSCA
;
A
#
# COMPACT_ATOMS: atom_id res chain seq x y z
N MET A 1 -19.49 24.03 26.67
CA MET A 1 -19.72 22.90 25.74
C MET A 1 -18.61 22.94 24.70
N SER A 2 -17.63 22.06 24.81
CA SER A 2 -16.47 22.00 23.92
C SER A 2 -16.88 21.29 22.63
N ARG A 3 -17.05 22.05 21.53
CA ARG A 3 -17.23 21.46 20.19
C ARG A 3 -15.89 20.94 19.68
N PRO A 4 -15.88 19.82 18.94
CA PRO A 4 -14.64 19.24 18.44
C PRO A 4 -14.03 20.16 17.39
N THR A 5 -12.84 20.68 17.67
CA THR A 5 -11.90 21.17 16.66
C THR A 5 -11.43 19.97 15.86
N GLN A 6 -12.19 19.55 14.86
CA GLN A 6 -11.63 18.67 13.84
C GLN A 6 -10.57 19.49 13.10
N THR A 7 -9.30 19.21 13.37
CA THR A 7 -8.19 19.75 12.59
C THR A 7 -7.80 18.75 11.51
N ALA A 8 -7.83 17.44 11.75
CA ALA A 8 -7.32 16.46 10.80
C ALA A 8 -8.23 16.09 9.61
N ILE A 9 -7.59 15.73 8.50
CA ILE A 9 -8.18 15.15 7.28
C ILE A 9 -7.89 13.65 7.27
N THR A 10 -8.88 12.84 6.86
CA THR A 10 -8.66 11.41 6.55
C THR A 10 -8.41 11.24 5.06
N LEU A 11 -7.18 10.91 4.67
CA LEU A 11 -6.86 10.42 3.33
C LEU A 11 -7.25 8.94 3.21
N LEU A 12 -8.05 8.60 2.21
CA LEU A 12 -8.43 7.23 1.90
C LEU A 12 -7.60 6.73 0.72
N LEU A 13 -6.68 5.82 1.00
CA LEU A 13 -5.78 5.21 0.03
C LEU A 13 -6.40 3.91 -0.51
N PRO A 14 -6.71 3.79 -1.81
CA PRO A 14 -7.28 2.57 -2.34
C PRO A 14 -6.24 1.45 -2.46
N PHE A 15 -6.59 0.26 -1.98
CA PHE A 15 -5.81 -0.96 -2.08
C PHE A 15 -6.65 -2.08 -2.69
N GLN A 16 -6.03 -2.91 -3.52
CA GLN A 16 -6.62 -4.10 -4.08
C GLN A 16 -6.21 -5.33 -3.28
N ARG A 17 -7.20 -6.14 -2.91
CA ARG A 17 -6.99 -7.36 -2.13
C ARG A 17 -6.62 -8.55 -3.03
N TYR A 18 -5.61 -9.30 -2.62
CA TYR A 18 -5.11 -10.48 -3.33
C TYR A 18 -4.84 -11.64 -2.36
N ARG A 19 -4.79 -12.85 -2.90
CA ARG A 19 -4.20 -14.03 -2.24
C ARG A 19 -2.77 -14.23 -2.69
N LEU A 20 -1.88 -14.28 -1.72
CA LEU A 20 -0.47 -14.60 -1.88
C LEU A 20 -0.20 -16.00 -1.35
N ARG A 21 0.33 -16.86 -2.21
CA ARG A 21 0.75 -18.20 -1.84
C ARG A 21 2.25 -18.35 -2.09
N PHE A 22 2.96 -18.84 -1.09
CA PHE A 22 4.36 -19.19 -1.22
C PHE A 22 4.52 -20.58 -1.84
N SER A 23 5.62 -20.77 -2.55
CA SER A 23 6.05 -22.05 -3.11
C SER A 23 7.55 -22.22 -2.92
N HIS A 24 8.05 -23.43 -3.15
CA HIS A 24 9.45 -23.74 -2.95
C HIS A 24 9.94 -24.66 -4.06
N ARG A 25 10.90 -24.18 -4.86
CA ARG A 25 11.33 -24.81 -6.11
C ARG A 25 11.77 -26.26 -5.94
N LEU A 26 12.53 -26.55 -4.88
CA LEU A 26 12.98 -27.93 -4.63
C LEU A 26 11.80 -28.83 -4.25
N LEU A 27 10.83 -28.33 -3.49
CA LEU A 27 9.64 -29.11 -3.12
C LEU A 27 8.72 -29.31 -4.33
N ASP A 28 8.64 -28.34 -5.23
CA ASP A 28 7.88 -28.47 -6.48
C ASP A 28 8.56 -29.46 -7.43
N SER A 29 9.89 -29.51 -7.45
CA SER A 29 10.66 -30.52 -8.18
C SER A 29 10.53 -31.92 -7.57
N LEU A 30 10.31 -32.01 -6.25
CA LEU A 30 10.03 -33.27 -5.58
C LEU A 30 8.60 -33.72 -5.90
N GLY A 31 8.49 -34.88 -6.55
CA GLY A 31 7.21 -35.52 -6.80
C GLY A 31 6.41 -35.72 -5.50
N GLY A 32 5.08 -35.83 -5.63
CA GLY A 32 4.19 -35.98 -4.47
C GLY A 32 4.53 -37.19 -3.58
N VAL A 33 4.99 -38.29 -4.20
CA VAL A 33 5.44 -39.49 -3.48
C VAL A 33 6.70 -39.21 -2.66
N SER A 34 7.69 -38.53 -3.23
CA SER A 34 8.94 -38.19 -2.54
C SER A 34 8.69 -37.28 -1.33
N ARG A 35 7.83 -36.26 -1.49
CA ARG A 35 7.39 -35.40 -0.38
C ARG A 35 6.64 -36.18 0.70
N PHE A 36 5.76 -37.09 0.29
CA PHE A 36 5.06 -37.97 1.23
C PHE A 36 6.03 -38.84 2.04
N ILE A 37 7.01 -39.47 1.38
CA ILE A 37 8.01 -40.32 2.05
C ILE A 37 8.80 -39.51 3.09
N LEU A 38 9.30 -38.32 2.74
CA LEU A 38 10.07 -37.49 3.68
C LEU A 38 9.25 -37.13 4.93
N ARG A 39 8.00 -36.72 4.74
CA ARG A 39 7.08 -36.44 5.85
C ARG A 39 6.80 -37.68 6.68
N ALA A 40 6.50 -38.81 6.07
CA ALA A 40 6.19 -40.04 6.78
C ALA A 40 7.38 -40.50 7.65
N LEU A 41 8.60 -40.38 7.13
CA LEU A 41 9.82 -40.64 7.90
C LEU A 41 10.00 -39.63 9.05
N ALA A 42 9.73 -38.34 8.81
CA ALA A 42 9.78 -37.32 9.86
C ALA A 42 8.73 -37.54 10.97
N ASP A 43 7.60 -38.16 10.63
CA ASP A 43 6.55 -38.56 11.57
C ASP A 43 6.83 -39.94 12.22
N GLY A 44 7.97 -40.58 11.90
CA GLY A 44 8.44 -41.82 12.53
C GLY A 44 7.83 -43.11 11.96
N LEU A 45 7.25 -43.08 10.75
CA LEU A 45 6.69 -44.28 10.13
C LEU A 45 7.79 -45.20 9.60
N THR A 46 7.57 -46.51 9.75
CA THR A 46 8.45 -47.54 9.17
C THR A 46 8.22 -47.70 7.67
N LEU A 47 9.18 -48.33 6.99
CA LEU A 47 9.11 -48.56 5.54
C LEU A 47 7.91 -49.43 5.15
N GLU A 48 7.58 -50.45 5.95
CA GLU A 48 6.42 -51.30 5.71
C GLU A 48 5.13 -50.48 5.77
N ARG A 49 5.01 -49.61 6.77
CA ARG A 49 3.83 -48.77 6.94
C ARG A 49 3.71 -47.74 5.84
N ILE A 50 4.83 -47.19 5.37
CA ILE A 50 4.84 -46.30 4.20
C ILE A 50 4.33 -47.08 2.97
N ALA A 51 4.86 -48.27 2.69
CA ALA A 51 4.48 -49.09 1.54
C ALA A 51 2.96 -49.38 1.51
N GLU A 52 2.37 -49.68 2.66
CA GLU A 52 0.92 -49.89 2.79
C GLU A 52 0.09 -48.66 2.40
N VAL A 53 0.55 -47.44 2.75
CA VAL A 53 -0.20 -46.20 2.50
C VAL A 53 -0.06 -45.71 1.06
N VAL A 54 1.13 -45.81 0.46
CA VAL A 54 1.34 -45.35 -0.93
C VAL A 54 0.78 -46.32 -1.98
N ALA A 55 0.43 -47.56 -1.59
CA ALA A 55 0.02 -48.64 -2.50
C ALA A 55 0.99 -48.88 -3.67
N LEU A 56 2.26 -48.51 -3.49
CA LEU A 56 3.34 -48.74 -4.45
C LEU A 56 3.96 -50.11 -4.23
N SER A 57 4.47 -50.74 -5.29
CA SER A 57 5.26 -51.96 -5.13
C SER A 57 6.53 -51.65 -4.33
N HIS A 58 7.00 -52.64 -3.58
CA HIS A 58 8.21 -52.51 -2.77
C HIS A 58 9.43 -52.08 -3.60
N THR A 59 9.54 -52.57 -4.84
CA THR A 59 10.58 -52.18 -5.79
C THR A 59 10.54 -50.70 -6.17
N VAL A 60 9.34 -50.14 -6.40
CA VAL A 60 9.18 -48.72 -6.74
C VAL A 60 9.47 -47.85 -5.53
N LEU A 61 9.05 -48.26 -4.33
CA LEU A 61 9.36 -47.55 -3.10
C LEU A 61 10.88 -47.48 -2.84
N LEU A 62 11.60 -48.60 -3.02
CA LEU A 62 13.06 -48.63 -2.89
C LEU A 62 13.77 -47.75 -3.93
N GLN A 63 13.26 -47.70 -5.17
CA GLN A 63 13.79 -46.78 -6.19
C GLN A 63 13.60 -45.32 -5.79
N GLN A 64 12.43 -44.96 -5.25
CA GLN A 64 12.17 -43.60 -4.75
C GLN A 64 13.06 -43.26 -3.56
N MET A 65 13.32 -44.21 -2.67
CA MET A 65 14.26 -44.00 -1.56
C MET A 65 15.70 -43.89 -2.02
N ALA A 66 16.12 -44.68 -3.02
CA ALA A 66 17.45 -44.55 -3.61
C ALA A 66 17.65 -43.16 -4.25
N PHE A 67 16.63 -42.64 -4.94
CA PHE A 67 16.63 -41.27 -5.45
C PHE A 67 16.78 -40.24 -4.31
N LEU A 68 15.96 -40.34 -3.26
CA LEU A 68 16.06 -39.44 -2.11
C LEU A 68 17.42 -39.53 -1.39
N ALA A 69 18.02 -40.73 -1.32
CA ALA A 69 19.34 -40.96 -0.77
C ALA A 69 20.45 -40.33 -1.61
N GLN A 70 20.37 -40.50 -2.94
CA GLN A 70 21.30 -39.91 -3.89
C GLN A 70 21.34 -38.38 -3.79
N HIS A 71 20.21 -37.76 -3.46
CA HIS A 71 20.10 -36.31 -3.27
C HIS A 71 20.29 -35.85 -1.80
N HIS A 72 20.76 -36.74 -0.92
CA HIS A 72 21.07 -36.47 0.48
C HIS A 72 19.89 -36.00 1.32
N PHE A 73 18.66 -36.41 0.98
CA PHE A 73 17.49 -36.16 1.84
C PHE A 73 17.34 -37.23 2.93
N LEU A 74 17.82 -38.45 2.68
CA LEU A 74 17.84 -39.55 3.63
C LEU A 74 19.11 -40.39 3.47
N ALA A 75 19.41 -41.22 4.47
CA ALA A 75 20.42 -42.26 4.39
C ALA A 75 19.76 -43.63 4.47
N MET A 76 20.28 -44.59 3.70
CA MET A 76 19.86 -45.99 3.76
C MET A 76 21.05 -46.84 4.19
N ALA A 77 20.89 -47.56 5.29
CA ALA A 77 21.80 -48.62 5.70
C ALA A 77 21.12 -49.96 5.41
N ARG A 78 21.84 -50.88 4.76
CA ARG A 78 21.44 -52.28 4.70
C ARG A 78 22.19 -52.99 5.81
N ASP A 79 21.45 -53.62 6.72
CA ASP A 79 22.04 -54.67 7.54
C ASP A 79 22.28 -55.90 6.65
N ASP A 80 23.33 -56.67 6.96
CA ASP A 80 23.79 -57.83 6.18
C ASP A 80 22.83 -59.05 6.19
N GLY A 81 21.52 -58.85 6.42
CA GLY A 81 20.48 -59.90 6.47
C GLY A 81 19.21 -59.55 5.67
N ASP A 82 18.19 -60.44 5.73
CA ASP A 82 16.88 -60.30 5.06
C ASP A 82 15.96 -59.19 5.65
N ALA A 83 16.51 -58.29 6.48
CA ALA A 83 15.75 -57.21 7.09
C ALA A 83 15.53 -56.05 6.11
N ALA A 84 14.42 -55.32 6.28
CA ALA A 84 14.18 -54.08 5.55
C ALA A 84 15.31 -53.07 5.85
N PRO A 85 15.74 -52.26 4.86
CA PRO A 85 16.80 -51.29 5.07
C PRO A 85 16.41 -50.27 6.13
N VAL A 86 17.37 -49.92 7.00
CA VAL A 86 17.19 -48.86 7.98
C VAL A 86 17.30 -47.52 7.26
N VAL A 87 16.25 -46.70 7.35
CA VAL A 87 16.16 -45.41 6.68
C VAL A 87 16.20 -44.30 7.72
N THR A 88 17.15 -43.38 7.59
CA THR A 88 17.30 -42.24 8.48
C THR A 88 17.11 -40.93 7.71
N LEU A 89 16.27 -40.03 8.21
CA LEU A 89 16.10 -38.70 7.63
C LEU A 89 17.34 -37.86 7.90
N LEU A 90 17.92 -37.27 6.85
CA LEU A 90 19.07 -36.36 6.98
C LEU A 90 18.59 -34.92 7.24
N GLU A 91 19.49 -34.05 7.68
CA GLU A 91 19.19 -32.64 7.98
C GLU A 91 18.48 -31.94 6.82
N ARG A 92 18.97 -32.09 5.58
CA ARG A 92 18.34 -31.54 4.37
C ARG A 92 16.90 -32.04 4.18
N GLY A 93 16.66 -33.32 4.42
CA GLY A 93 15.32 -33.91 4.38
C GLY A 93 14.41 -33.32 5.46
N GLY A 94 14.94 -33.16 6.68
CA GLY A 94 14.26 -32.49 7.79
C GLY A 94 13.87 -31.05 7.45
N ARG A 95 14.77 -30.27 6.83
CA ARG A 95 14.49 -28.91 6.36
C ARG A 95 13.36 -28.87 5.35
N MET A 96 13.38 -29.74 4.34
CA MET A 96 12.31 -29.81 3.34
C MET A 96 10.94 -30.10 3.98
N VAL A 97 10.90 -30.99 4.98
CA VAL A 97 9.67 -31.25 5.72
C VAL A 97 9.24 -30.03 6.54
N ALA A 98 10.19 -29.32 7.17
CA ALA A 98 9.90 -28.10 7.91
C ALA A 98 9.31 -27.00 6.99
N VAL A 99 9.91 -26.76 5.82
CA VAL A 99 9.38 -25.84 4.80
C VAL A 99 8.00 -26.28 4.34
N GLU A 100 7.82 -27.57 4.01
CA GLU A 100 6.54 -28.09 3.53
C GLU A 100 5.42 -27.89 4.56
N ARG A 101 5.71 -28.10 5.86
CA ARG A 101 4.74 -27.86 6.94
C ARG A 101 4.29 -26.39 6.97
N ARG A 102 5.22 -25.45 6.84
CA ARG A 102 4.90 -24.00 6.80
C ARG A 102 4.13 -23.60 5.54
N LEU A 103 4.47 -24.15 4.38
CA LEU A 103 3.75 -23.90 3.13
C LEU A 103 2.28 -24.36 3.17
N ARG A 104 1.95 -25.39 3.96
CA ARG A 104 0.57 -25.88 4.10
C ARG A 104 -0.33 -24.98 4.92
N GLU A 105 0.24 -24.09 5.73
CA GLU A 105 -0.49 -23.03 6.40
C GLU A 105 -0.96 -21.95 5.39
N GLY A 106 -0.57 -22.08 4.11
CA GLY A 106 -0.58 -21.01 3.11
C GLY A 106 -1.88 -20.83 2.32
N ASP A 107 -2.56 -19.74 2.63
CA ASP A 107 -3.10 -18.76 1.68
C ASP A 107 -3.18 -17.43 2.44
N HIS A 108 -2.29 -16.48 2.12
CA HIS A 108 -2.21 -15.22 2.86
C HIS A 108 -2.93 -14.11 2.12
N LEU A 109 -3.69 -13.28 2.85
CA LEU A 109 -4.28 -12.08 2.27
C LEU A 109 -3.27 -10.93 2.31
N VAL A 110 -3.10 -10.28 1.17
CA VAL A 110 -2.27 -9.09 1.02
C VAL A 110 -3.01 -8.02 0.24
N TRP A 111 -2.63 -6.78 0.44
CA TRP A 111 -3.23 -5.61 -0.21
C TRP A 111 -2.17 -4.85 -0.96
N LEU A 112 -2.33 -4.71 -2.27
CA LEU A 112 -1.44 -3.90 -3.10
C LEU A 112 -2.09 -2.57 -3.40
N ASP A 113 -1.32 -1.49 -3.37
CA ASP A 113 -1.89 -0.18 -3.66
C ASP A 113 -2.57 -0.13 -5.04
N ALA A 114 -3.60 0.69 -5.14
CA ALA A 114 -4.30 0.97 -6.38
C ALA A 114 -4.19 2.45 -6.77
N PHE A 115 -3.38 3.27 -6.07
CA PHE A 115 -3.31 4.73 -6.32
C PHE A 115 -1.99 5.23 -6.94
N THR A 116 -0.86 4.57 -6.73
CA THR A 116 0.45 5.05 -7.23
C THR A 116 0.54 4.96 -8.74
N LEU A 117 0.80 6.08 -9.44
CA LEU A 117 0.80 6.16 -10.89
C LEU A 117 2.04 5.51 -11.54
N ASP A 118 3.19 5.51 -10.86
CA ASP A 118 4.41 4.88 -11.36
C ASP A 118 4.37 3.36 -11.14
N ARG A 119 4.64 2.59 -12.20
CA ARG A 119 4.76 1.12 -12.15
C ARG A 119 5.95 0.63 -11.31
N LYS A 120 6.87 1.50 -10.92
CA LYS A 120 7.99 1.17 -10.03
C LYS A 120 7.68 1.48 -8.56
N ALA A 121 6.67 2.31 -8.31
CA ALA A 121 6.24 2.63 -6.97
C ALA A 121 5.08 1.73 -6.58
N VAL A 122 5.22 0.96 -5.52
CA VAL A 122 4.16 0.09 -5.01
C VAL A 122 4.30 -0.06 -3.50
N HIS A 123 3.14 -0.06 -2.84
CA HIS A 123 2.99 -0.38 -1.44
C HIS A 123 2.22 -1.67 -1.29
N MET A 124 2.64 -2.50 -0.34
CA MET A 124 1.93 -3.68 0.08
C MET A 124 1.64 -3.61 1.57
N LEU A 125 0.36 -3.74 1.93
CA LEU A 125 -0.06 -3.94 3.30
C LEU A 125 -0.26 -5.44 3.56
N VAL A 126 0.20 -5.87 4.71
CA VAL A 126 0.16 -7.26 5.15
C VAL A 126 -0.28 -7.31 6.60
N THR A 127 -1.20 -8.21 6.92
CA THR A 127 -1.63 -8.44 8.31
C THR A 127 -2.00 -9.89 8.51
N THR A 128 -1.73 -10.40 9.71
CA THR A 128 -2.21 -11.72 10.16
C THR A 128 -3.67 -11.69 10.61
N ASP A 129 -4.23 -10.51 10.86
CA ASP A 129 -5.63 -10.30 11.23
C ASP A 129 -6.30 -9.35 10.22
N PRO A 130 -6.79 -9.87 9.08
CA PRO A 130 -7.47 -9.08 8.06
C PRO A 130 -8.60 -8.21 8.64
N GLU A 131 -9.38 -8.75 9.57
CA GLU A 131 -10.56 -8.07 10.12
C GLU A 131 -10.20 -6.84 10.97
N SER A 132 -8.97 -6.78 11.50
CA SER A 132 -8.46 -5.60 12.21
C SER A 132 -8.22 -4.38 11.32
N LEU A 133 -8.01 -4.58 10.02
CA LEU A 133 -7.73 -3.50 9.08
C LEU A 133 -9.03 -2.73 8.82
N VAL A 134 -9.16 -1.52 9.38
CA VAL A 134 -10.31 -0.64 9.11
C VAL A 134 -10.38 -0.32 7.62
N ARG A 135 -11.42 -0.86 6.95
CA ARG A 135 -11.66 -0.68 5.52
C ARG A 135 -12.95 0.08 5.32
N ILE A 136 -12.89 1.15 4.55
CA ILE A 136 -14.08 1.90 4.15
C ILE A 136 -14.46 1.45 2.74
N PRO A 137 -15.67 0.90 2.52
CA PRO A 137 -16.12 0.51 1.19
C PRO A 137 -16.20 1.70 0.23
N SER A 138 -16.12 1.40 -1.07
CA SER A 138 -16.16 2.40 -2.14
C SER A 138 -17.41 3.29 -2.09
N GLY A 139 -18.55 2.77 -1.64
CA GLY A 139 -19.82 3.50 -1.56
C GLY A 139 -20.07 4.32 -0.28
N GLU A 140 -19.22 4.24 0.75
CA GLU A 140 -19.50 4.87 2.05
C GLU A 140 -19.09 6.35 2.09
N THR A 141 -20.01 7.25 1.78
CA THR A 141 -19.75 8.70 1.75
C THR A 141 -19.87 9.39 3.11
N ASN A 142 -20.41 8.71 4.12
CA ASN A 142 -20.86 9.33 5.36
C ASN A 142 -19.99 8.91 6.55
N LEU A 143 -18.79 9.47 6.64
CA LEU A 143 -17.86 9.24 7.75
C LEU A 143 -18.07 10.30 8.83
N ASP A 144 -19.22 10.28 9.53
CA ASP A 144 -19.51 11.06 10.76
C ASP A 144 -19.00 12.52 10.75
N GLY A 145 -19.24 13.26 9.66
CA GLY A 145 -18.84 14.66 9.54
C GLY A 145 -17.33 14.91 9.51
N LYS A 146 -16.48 13.89 9.30
CA LYS A 146 -15.04 14.03 9.14
C LYS A 146 -14.69 14.54 7.73
N ALA A 147 -13.66 15.38 7.67
CA ALA A 147 -13.02 15.80 6.42
C ALA A 147 -12.33 14.59 5.77
N VAL A 148 -12.76 14.20 4.56
CA VAL A 148 -12.30 12.98 3.88
C VAL A 148 -11.85 13.29 2.47
N VAL A 149 -10.71 12.76 2.07
CA VAL A 149 -10.18 12.84 0.70
C VAL A 149 -9.96 11.43 0.18
N ARG A 150 -10.66 11.06 -0.88
CA ARG A 150 -10.50 9.76 -1.54
C ARG A 150 -9.51 9.91 -2.68
N LEU A 151 -8.38 9.19 -2.61
CA LEU A 151 -7.51 9.10 -3.77
C LEU A 151 -8.15 8.20 -4.84
N PRO A 152 -8.02 8.58 -6.12
CA PRO A 152 -8.55 7.80 -7.21
C PRO A 152 -7.79 6.46 -7.34
N SER A 153 -8.53 5.41 -7.67
CA SER A 153 -7.93 4.14 -8.09
C SER A 153 -7.46 4.23 -9.55
N ARG A 154 -6.37 3.54 -9.88
CA ARG A 154 -5.88 3.37 -11.24
C ARG A 154 -6.89 2.56 -12.06
N GLY A 155 -7.23 3.05 -13.25
CA GLY A 155 -8.03 2.30 -14.22
C GLY A 155 -7.14 1.47 -15.14
N HIS A 156 -7.11 0.14 -14.99
CA HIS A 156 -6.33 -0.75 -15.85
C HIS A 156 -7.11 -1.99 -16.33
N PRO A 157 -7.02 -2.33 -17.63
CA PRO A 157 -7.68 -3.51 -18.19
C PRO A 157 -7.02 -4.85 -17.79
N TYR A 158 -5.75 -4.86 -17.36
CA TYR A 158 -4.99 -6.06 -16.97
C TYR A 158 -4.41 -5.96 -15.55
N HIS A 159 -5.27 -5.68 -14.57
CA HIS A 159 -4.87 -5.39 -13.19
C HIS A 159 -3.96 -6.47 -12.56
N LEU A 160 -4.32 -7.75 -12.64
CA LEU A 160 -3.55 -8.83 -12.00
C LEU A 160 -2.13 -8.96 -12.56
N PHE A 161 -1.96 -8.87 -13.89
CA PHE A 161 -0.63 -9.01 -14.51
C PHE A 161 0.28 -7.83 -14.15
N ASP A 162 -0.26 -6.61 -14.19
CA ASP A 162 0.47 -5.41 -13.80
C ASP A 162 0.83 -5.46 -12.31
N ASP A 163 -0.09 -5.86 -11.44
CA ASP A 163 0.15 -5.94 -9.99
C ASP A 163 1.09 -7.09 -9.59
N ALA A 164 1.02 -8.24 -10.27
CA ALA A 164 2.01 -9.31 -10.09
C ALA A 164 3.42 -8.84 -10.49
N SER A 165 3.54 -8.08 -11.58
CA SER A 165 4.82 -7.51 -12.02
C SER A 165 5.36 -6.47 -11.04
N ARG A 166 4.46 -5.68 -10.42
CA ARG A 166 4.82 -4.68 -9.40
C ARG A 166 5.24 -5.35 -8.10
N LEU A 167 4.51 -6.36 -7.66
CA LEU A 167 4.88 -7.20 -6.51
C LEU A 167 6.26 -7.81 -6.72
N HIS A 168 6.56 -8.29 -7.93
CA HIS A 168 7.86 -8.87 -8.25
C HIS A 168 9.02 -7.89 -8.06
N ARG A 169 8.81 -6.61 -8.39
CA ARG A 169 9.80 -5.56 -8.14
C ARG A 169 9.88 -5.16 -6.67
N LEU A 170 8.76 -5.22 -5.96
CA LEU A 170 8.70 -4.86 -4.54
C LEU A 170 9.42 -5.88 -3.67
N LEU A 171 9.18 -7.17 -3.91
CA LEU A 171 9.72 -8.26 -3.12
C LEU A 171 11.10 -8.68 -3.63
N SER A 172 12.12 -7.88 -3.33
CA SER A 172 13.50 -8.35 -3.32
C SER A 172 13.66 -9.52 -2.33
N GLN A 173 14.77 -10.26 -2.41
CA GLN A 173 15.02 -11.39 -1.49
C GLN A 173 14.90 -10.98 -0.02
N ASP A 174 15.46 -9.84 0.37
CA ASP A 174 15.38 -9.33 1.75
C ASP A 174 13.93 -9.01 2.18
N LYS A 175 13.14 -8.43 1.28
CA LYS A 175 11.73 -8.11 1.55
C LYS A 175 10.87 -9.36 1.55
N LEU A 176 11.19 -10.35 0.74
CA LEU A 176 10.54 -11.66 0.77
C LEU A 176 10.87 -12.38 2.08
N ALA A 177 12.12 -12.35 2.55
CA ALA A 177 12.51 -12.92 3.83
C ALA A 177 11.79 -12.23 4.99
N THR A 178 11.69 -10.89 4.96
CA THR A 178 10.91 -10.10 5.93
C THR A 178 9.44 -10.50 5.93
N LEU A 179 8.86 -10.65 4.74
CA LEU A 179 7.46 -11.08 4.58
C LEU A 179 7.22 -12.50 5.11
N LEU A 180 8.13 -13.43 4.81
CA LEU A 180 8.07 -14.79 5.34
C LEU A 180 8.21 -14.79 6.85
N GLY A 181 9.12 -13.99 7.43
CA GLY A 181 9.29 -13.88 8.88
C GLY A 181 8.05 -13.33 9.59
N HIS A 182 7.28 -12.47 8.92
CA HIS A 182 6.00 -11.99 9.44
C HIS A 182 4.95 -13.11 9.57
N PHE A 183 4.87 -14.01 8.60
CA PHE A 183 3.91 -15.13 8.61
C PHE A 183 4.42 -16.36 9.37
N TRP A 184 5.69 -16.70 9.20
CA TRP A 184 6.36 -17.86 9.79
C TRP A 184 7.20 -17.41 10.99
N ARG A 185 6.50 -16.97 12.04
CA ARG A 185 7.15 -16.61 13.31
C ARG A 185 8.03 -17.78 13.79
N ASP A 186 9.19 -17.43 14.32
CA ASP A 186 10.19 -18.37 14.85
C ASP A 186 10.86 -19.27 13.78
N ALA A 187 10.81 -18.90 12.50
CA ALA A 187 11.43 -19.66 11.40
C ALA A 187 12.62 -18.93 10.73
N GLU A 188 13.26 -17.98 11.42
CA GLU A 188 14.31 -17.12 10.86
C GLU A 188 15.45 -17.90 10.22
N SER A 189 15.97 -18.94 10.90
CA SER A 189 17.04 -19.79 10.37
C SER A 189 16.61 -20.55 9.11
N LEU A 190 15.39 -21.10 9.12
CA LEU A 190 14.84 -21.84 7.98
C LEU A 190 14.65 -20.93 6.76
N ILE A 191 14.17 -19.70 6.99
CA ILE A 191 14.01 -18.70 5.93
C ILE A 191 15.38 -18.34 5.36
N ALA A 192 16.36 -18.02 6.21
CA ALA A 192 17.70 -17.65 5.77
C ALA A 192 18.37 -18.74 4.92
N GLU A 193 18.18 -20.02 5.28
CA GLU A 193 18.77 -21.15 4.55
C GLU A 193 18.09 -21.45 3.21
N GLU A 194 16.78 -21.17 3.07
CA GLU A 194 15.99 -21.61 1.92
C GLU A 194 15.42 -20.47 1.07
N ILE A 195 15.68 -19.19 1.39
CA ILE A 195 15.12 -18.03 0.71
C ILE A 195 15.37 -18.03 -0.81
N ASP A 196 16.52 -18.52 -1.26
CA ASP A 196 16.88 -18.61 -2.69
C ASP A 196 16.01 -19.59 -3.48
N ASN A 197 15.38 -20.54 -2.77
CA ASN A 197 14.48 -21.53 -3.33
C ASN A 197 13.01 -21.15 -3.18
N MET A 198 12.71 -20.06 -2.47
CA MET A 198 11.35 -19.58 -2.24
C MET A 198 10.84 -18.79 -3.43
N ASP A 199 9.60 -19.07 -3.81
CA ASP A 199 8.83 -18.34 -4.81
C ASP A 199 7.45 -17.97 -4.24
N TYR A 200 6.70 -17.19 -5.00
CA TYR A 200 5.33 -16.83 -4.65
C TYR A 200 4.45 -16.67 -5.90
N ILE A 201 3.14 -16.84 -5.67
CA ILE A 201 2.10 -16.71 -6.66
C ILE A 201 1.03 -15.76 -6.11
N LEU A 202 0.66 -14.77 -6.92
CA LEU A 202 -0.42 -13.83 -6.64
C LEU A 202 -1.69 -14.25 -7.38
N SER A 203 -2.83 -14.22 -6.72
CA SER A 203 -4.13 -14.56 -7.29
C SER A 203 -5.23 -13.58 -6.84
N THR A 204 -6.22 -13.35 -7.70
CA THR A 204 -7.34 -12.43 -7.43
C THR A 204 -8.35 -13.04 -6.48
N GLU A 205 -8.90 -12.22 -5.58
CA GLU A 205 -10.11 -12.54 -4.84
C GLU A 205 -11.38 -12.30 -5.70
N PRO A 206 -12.49 -12.97 -5.39
CA PRO A 206 -13.77 -12.78 -6.11
C PRO A 206 -14.34 -11.35 -5.98
N THR A 207 -13.97 -10.62 -4.93
CA THR A 207 -14.30 -9.19 -4.76
C THR A 207 -13.20 -8.33 -5.37
N ASN A 208 -13.48 -7.69 -6.50
CA ASN A 208 -12.53 -6.84 -7.21
C ASN A 208 -12.72 -5.34 -6.91
N GLU A 209 -13.43 -4.99 -5.84
CA GLU A 209 -13.57 -3.59 -5.44
C GLU A 209 -12.36 -3.16 -4.59
N PRO A 210 -11.84 -1.94 -4.79
CA PRO A 210 -10.79 -1.41 -3.96
C PRO A 210 -11.30 -1.19 -2.54
N GLU A 211 -10.50 -1.61 -1.57
CA GLU A 211 -10.69 -1.34 -0.15
C GLU A 211 -9.84 -0.12 0.24
N TYR A 212 -10.37 0.79 1.03
CA TYR A 212 -9.64 2.01 1.37
C TYR A 212 -8.96 1.91 2.73
N HIS A 213 -7.65 2.13 2.73
CA HIS A 213 -6.83 2.28 3.94
C HIS A 213 -6.79 3.75 4.39
N PRO A 214 -7.30 4.09 5.59
CA PRO A 214 -7.31 5.47 6.06
C PRO A 214 -5.97 5.91 6.65
N VAL A 215 -5.50 7.09 6.26
CA VAL A 215 -4.36 7.79 6.85
C VAL A 215 -4.83 9.16 7.35
N ILE A 216 -4.58 9.46 8.61
CA ILE A 216 -4.97 10.73 9.23
C ILE A 216 -3.80 11.70 9.08
N ILE A 217 -4.07 12.90 8.58
CA ILE A 217 -3.08 13.96 8.38
C ILE A 217 -3.62 15.29 8.87
N GLU A 218 -2.73 16.18 9.32
CA GLU A 218 -3.11 17.57 9.59
C GLU A 218 -3.26 18.34 8.27
N PRO A 219 -4.11 19.38 8.20
CA PRO A 219 -4.32 20.15 6.99
C PRO A 219 -3.01 20.75 6.48
N ALA A 220 -2.22 21.36 7.36
CA ALA A 220 -0.92 21.95 7.02
C ALA A 220 -0.01 20.98 6.25
N GLU A 221 0.00 19.70 6.62
CA GLU A 221 0.82 18.66 5.99
C GLU A 221 0.36 18.30 4.57
N LEU A 222 -0.89 18.61 4.23
CA LEU A 222 -1.41 18.52 2.86
C LEU A 222 -0.78 19.59 1.95
N PHE A 223 -0.27 20.69 2.52
CA PHE A 223 0.23 21.89 1.82
C PHE A 223 1.74 22.01 1.77
N ASP A 224 2.45 21.44 2.74
CA ASP A 224 3.92 21.33 2.71
C ASP A 224 4.40 20.38 1.60
N ILE A 225 3.45 19.83 0.87
CA ILE A 225 3.69 19.04 -0.31
C ILE A 225 4.04 19.93 -1.50
N SER A 226 5.35 20.09 -1.67
CA SER A 226 6.09 20.67 -2.80
C SER A 226 5.35 21.72 -3.67
N ASP A 227 5.73 22.99 -3.49
CA ASP A 227 5.57 24.07 -4.48
C ASP A 227 6.52 23.95 -5.69
N GLY A 228 7.23 22.83 -5.83
CA GLY A 228 8.24 22.66 -6.86
C GLY A 228 8.45 21.21 -7.25
N SER A 229 7.83 20.81 -8.36
CA SER A 229 8.37 19.74 -9.18
C SER A 229 8.98 20.38 -10.44
N VAL A 230 10.31 20.30 -10.51
CA VAL A 230 11.08 20.45 -11.75
C VAL A 230 10.40 19.59 -12.83
N PRO A 231 10.24 20.06 -14.09
CA PRO A 231 9.32 19.46 -15.08
C PRO A 231 9.66 18.04 -15.58
N GLU A 232 10.63 17.34 -14.99
CA GLU A 232 11.21 16.15 -15.61
C GLU A 232 10.90 14.81 -14.91
N LYS A 233 10.35 14.79 -13.69
CA LYS A 233 9.91 13.53 -13.05
C LYS A 233 8.42 13.31 -13.25
N ARG A 234 8.06 12.16 -13.84
CA ARG A 234 6.67 11.69 -13.91
C ARG A 234 6.09 11.62 -12.49
N PRO A 235 4.88 12.16 -12.23
CA PRO A 235 4.29 12.14 -10.91
C PRO A 235 4.00 10.71 -10.47
N THR A 236 4.38 10.38 -9.24
CA THR A 236 4.21 9.04 -8.66
C THR A 236 2.84 8.87 -7.99
N LEU A 237 2.19 9.97 -7.61
CA LEU A 237 0.87 10.02 -6.98
C LEU A 237 -0.10 10.87 -7.82
N PRO A 238 -1.42 10.61 -7.73
CA PRO A 238 -2.40 11.43 -8.43
C PRO A 238 -2.43 12.84 -7.83
N PRO A 239 -2.72 13.87 -8.65
CA PRO A 239 -2.75 15.25 -8.18
C PRO A 239 -3.87 15.47 -7.19
N LEU A 240 -3.65 16.41 -6.28
CA LEU A 240 -4.62 16.87 -5.30
C LEU A 240 -5.11 18.26 -5.64
N LEU A 241 -6.42 18.45 -5.72
CA LEU A 241 -7.05 19.76 -5.90
C LEU A 241 -7.55 20.28 -4.58
N VAL A 242 -7.12 21.49 -4.26
CA VAL A 242 -7.48 22.18 -3.04
C VAL A 242 -8.44 23.31 -3.40
N PRO A 243 -9.65 23.35 -2.82
CA PRO A 243 -10.61 24.42 -3.11
C PRO A 243 -10.06 25.80 -2.71
N VAL A 244 -10.18 26.76 -3.63
CA VAL A 244 -9.77 28.15 -3.44
C VAL A 244 -10.96 29.07 -3.71
N LEU A 245 -11.15 30.03 -2.81
CA LEU A 245 -12.07 31.14 -2.98
C LEU A 245 -11.30 32.37 -3.46
N GLY A 246 -11.58 32.80 -4.68
CA GLY A 246 -11.19 34.10 -5.20
C GLY A 246 -12.25 35.14 -4.88
N MET A 247 -11.85 36.24 -4.27
CA MET A 247 -12.70 37.40 -4.01
C MET A 247 -12.25 38.57 -4.85
N LYS A 248 -13.09 38.97 -5.81
CA LYS A 248 -12.83 40.09 -6.70
C LYS A 248 -13.65 41.30 -6.29
N VAL A 249 -12.96 42.41 -6.10
CA VAL A 249 -13.54 43.73 -5.79
C VAL A 249 -13.31 44.65 -6.97
N GLU A 250 -14.39 45.18 -7.53
CA GLU A 250 -14.37 46.17 -8.60
C GLU A 250 -14.97 47.48 -8.10
N PHE A 251 -14.30 48.59 -8.38
CA PHE A 251 -14.78 49.91 -8.02
C PHE A 251 -15.40 50.60 -9.23
N SER A 252 -16.50 51.30 -9.01
CA SER A 252 -17.16 52.14 -10.02
C SER A 252 -17.50 53.49 -9.41
N ARG A 253 -17.63 54.53 -10.25
CA ARG A 253 -18.04 55.85 -9.78
C ARG A 253 -19.53 55.86 -9.47
N VAL A 254 -19.91 56.44 -8.33
CA VAL A 254 -21.32 56.65 -7.99
C VAL A 254 -21.94 57.67 -8.94
N GLU A 255 -23.08 57.32 -9.52
CA GLU A 255 -23.81 58.21 -10.42
C GLU A 255 -24.21 59.52 -9.70
N GLY A 256 -24.00 60.66 -10.37
CA GLY A 256 -24.32 61.98 -9.80
C GLY A 256 -23.33 62.51 -8.75
N PHE A 257 -22.22 61.81 -8.47
CA PHE A 257 -21.23 62.32 -7.50
C PHE A 257 -20.52 63.59 -8.02
N PRO A 258 -20.49 64.70 -7.25
CA PRO A 258 -20.20 66.04 -7.79
C PRO A 258 -18.72 66.33 -8.02
N TRP A 259 -17.79 65.52 -7.48
CA TRP A 259 -16.35 65.68 -7.68
C TRP A 259 -15.77 64.60 -8.61
N PRO A 260 -14.68 64.89 -9.34
CA PRO A 260 -13.93 63.86 -10.06
C PRO A 260 -13.27 62.90 -9.06
N VAL A 261 -13.44 61.60 -9.27
CA VAL A 261 -12.87 60.54 -8.42
C VAL A 261 -12.06 59.60 -9.29
N VAL A 262 -10.85 59.26 -8.87
CA VAL A 262 -10.01 58.26 -9.54
C VAL A 262 -10.49 56.88 -9.13
N VAL A 263 -10.82 56.04 -10.11
CA VAL A 263 -11.26 54.66 -9.88
C VAL A 263 -10.02 53.77 -9.74
N PRO A 264 -9.80 53.10 -8.59
CA PRO A 264 -8.72 52.14 -8.42
C PRO A 264 -8.88 50.93 -9.36
N PRO A 265 -7.78 50.23 -9.72
CA PRO A 265 -7.88 48.98 -10.46
C PRO A 265 -8.64 47.92 -9.65
N ALA A 266 -9.30 46.99 -10.36
CA ALA A 266 -9.90 45.83 -9.73
C ALA A 266 -8.84 45.01 -8.99
N ARG A 267 -9.21 44.49 -7.82
CA ARG A 267 -8.34 43.64 -7.00
C ARG A 267 -8.98 42.28 -6.80
N THR A 268 -8.16 41.24 -6.86
CA THR A 268 -8.59 39.88 -6.53
C THR A 268 -7.68 39.33 -5.44
N SER A 269 -8.26 38.90 -4.33
CA SER A 269 -7.57 38.10 -3.31
C SER A 269 -7.98 36.64 -3.46
N TYR A 270 -7.05 35.73 -3.19
CA TYR A 270 -7.31 34.29 -3.21
C TYR A 270 -7.04 33.72 -1.83
N MET A 271 -7.91 32.83 -1.40
CA MET A 271 -7.81 32.16 -0.12
C MET A 271 -8.11 30.68 -0.30
N GLU A 272 -7.23 29.87 0.25
CA GLU A 272 -7.39 28.44 0.31
C GLU A 272 -8.43 28.06 1.36
N LEU A 273 -9.40 27.23 1.01
CA LEU A 273 -10.52 26.94 1.90
C LEU A 273 -10.24 25.84 2.94
N VAL A 274 -9.15 25.09 2.79
CA VAL A 274 -8.78 24.02 3.71
C VAL A 274 -8.04 24.58 4.93
N THR A 275 -7.06 25.47 4.71
CA THR A 275 -6.29 26.12 5.78
C THR A 275 -6.68 27.56 6.08
N HIS A 276 -7.53 28.16 5.24
CA HIS A 276 -7.83 29.60 5.27
C HIS A 276 -6.61 30.49 4.98
N ARG A 277 -5.55 29.93 4.37
CA ARG A 277 -4.35 30.69 4.01
C ARG A 277 -4.59 31.58 2.78
N SER A 278 -4.16 32.84 2.88
CA SER A 278 -4.14 33.76 1.73
C SER A 278 -3.04 33.38 0.72
N LEU A 279 -3.35 33.46 -0.57
CA LEU A 279 -2.48 33.06 -1.68
C LEU A 279 -2.11 34.29 -2.52
N PRO A 280 -1.04 35.05 -2.16
CA PRO A 280 -0.73 36.36 -2.77
C PRO A 280 -0.24 36.31 -4.23
N HIS A 281 0.17 35.14 -4.73
CA HIS A 281 0.70 34.96 -6.09
C HIS A 281 -0.01 33.83 -6.86
N PHE A 282 -1.26 33.55 -6.50
CA PHE A 282 -2.01 32.47 -7.12
C PHE A 282 -2.45 32.82 -8.54
N VAL A 283 -2.15 31.90 -9.46
CA VAL A 283 -2.69 31.90 -10.81
C VAL A 283 -3.65 30.71 -10.89
N ALA A 284 -4.91 30.98 -11.21
CA ALA A 284 -5.90 29.91 -11.34
C ALA A 284 -5.52 29.00 -12.51
N ASP A 285 -5.41 27.69 -12.25
CA ASP A 285 -5.08 26.67 -13.25
C ASP A 285 -6.19 26.43 -14.29
N GLY A 286 -7.25 27.26 -14.30
CA GLY A 286 -8.38 27.14 -15.21
C GLY A 286 -9.24 25.88 -15.01
N VAL A 287 -8.97 25.08 -13.97
CA VAL A 287 -9.75 23.88 -13.64
C VAL A 287 -11.11 24.31 -13.09
N THR A 288 -12.16 24.07 -13.86
CA THR A 288 -13.56 24.31 -13.48
C THR A 288 -14.20 23.03 -12.95
N GLU A 289 -15.23 23.17 -12.12
CA GLU A 289 -16.02 22.02 -11.66
C GLU A 289 -16.87 21.41 -12.80
N PRO A 290 -17.08 20.08 -12.81
CA PRO A 290 -16.49 19.09 -11.92
C PRO A 290 -15.07 18.68 -12.36
N PRO A 291 -14.16 18.40 -11.41
CA PRO A 291 -12.81 17.93 -11.74
C PRO A 291 -12.84 16.56 -12.46
N ALA A 292 -11.82 16.31 -13.27
CA ALA A 292 -11.70 15.10 -14.08
C ALA A 292 -11.62 13.81 -13.23
N HIS A 293 -12.09 12.70 -13.80
CA HIS A 293 -11.87 11.36 -13.22
C HIS A 293 -10.36 11.11 -13.10
N GLY A 294 -9.88 10.78 -11.89
CA GLY A 294 -8.45 10.56 -11.63
C GLY A 294 -7.75 11.66 -10.84
N VAL A 295 -8.50 12.58 -10.23
CA VAL A 295 -7.96 13.64 -9.37
C VAL A 295 -8.60 13.55 -7.98
N ALA A 296 -7.79 13.71 -6.93
CA ALA A 296 -8.29 13.80 -5.55
C ALA A 296 -8.69 15.24 -5.25
N VAL A 297 -9.77 15.46 -4.49
CA VAL A 297 -10.24 16.82 -4.13
C VAL A 297 -10.34 16.93 -2.62
N ALA A 298 -9.68 17.94 -2.05
CA ALA A 298 -9.78 18.26 -0.64
C ALA A 298 -11.17 18.86 -0.29
N PRO A 299 -11.71 18.60 0.91
CA PRO A 299 -12.96 19.22 1.35
C PRO A 299 -12.81 20.74 1.47
N ALA A 300 -13.84 21.50 1.09
CA ALA A 300 -13.81 22.95 1.14
C ALA A 300 -13.94 23.56 2.54
N ALA A 301 -14.14 22.76 3.60
CA ALA A 301 -14.13 23.24 4.97
C ALA A 301 -13.79 22.09 5.91
N ILE A 302 -12.96 22.38 6.92
CA ILE A 302 -12.64 21.48 8.02
C ILE A 302 -13.12 22.18 9.30
N GLY A 303 -14.22 21.70 9.87
CA GLY A 303 -14.85 22.34 11.02
C GLY A 303 -15.81 23.49 10.68
N ALA A 304 -16.16 24.29 11.69
CA ALA A 304 -17.26 25.27 11.63
C ALA A 304 -16.81 26.74 11.55
N ASN A 305 -15.51 26.99 11.41
CA ASN A 305 -14.98 28.35 11.37
C ASN A 305 -15.14 28.92 9.97
N LEU A 306 -15.86 30.03 9.85
CA LEU A 306 -15.94 30.78 8.60
C LEU A 306 -14.62 31.54 8.40
N PRO A 307 -14.10 31.60 7.17
CA PRO A 307 -12.92 32.38 6.91
C PRO A 307 -13.20 33.88 7.09
N GLU A 308 -12.26 34.58 7.72
CA GLU A 308 -12.29 36.04 7.82
C GLU A 308 -11.84 36.64 6.48
N ILE A 309 -12.62 37.61 5.98
CA ILE A 309 -12.34 38.32 4.74
C ILE A 309 -11.85 39.71 5.12
N ASP A 310 -10.74 40.14 4.52
CA ASP A 310 -10.20 41.48 4.73
C ASP A 310 -11.26 42.56 4.49
N GLU A 311 -11.41 43.46 5.44
CA GLU A 311 -12.32 44.59 5.31
C GLU A 311 -11.93 45.47 4.11
N THR A 312 -12.93 45.81 3.29
CA THR A 312 -12.75 46.67 2.14
C THR A 312 -13.23 48.08 2.46
N VAL A 313 -12.28 49.01 2.58
CA VAL A 313 -12.61 50.43 2.70
C VAL A 313 -13.02 50.98 1.33
N VAL A 314 -14.24 51.51 1.24
CA VAL A 314 -14.76 52.15 0.01
C VAL A 314 -14.67 53.67 0.16
N PRO A 315 -13.84 54.36 -0.64
CA PRO A 315 -13.74 55.82 -0.59
C PRO A 315 -15.05 56.53 -0.97
N PRO A 316 -15.31 57.75 -0.46
CA PRO A 316 -16.46 58.54 -0.87
C PRO A 316 -16.52 58.77 -2.39
N GLY A 317 -17.71 58.61 -2.97
CA GLY A 317 -17.94 58.79 -4.41
C GLY A 317 -17.66 57.57 -5.27
N LEU A 318 -17.26 56.45 -4.66
CA LEU A 318 -17.15 55.14 -5.29
C LEU A 318 -18.19 54.15 -4.74
N SER A 319 -18.59 53.22 -5.58
CA SER A 319 -19.29 51.99 -5.20
C SER A 319 -18.37 50.80 -5.44
N ALA A 320 -18.47 49.77 -4.61
CA ALA A 320 -17.72 48.53 -4.75
C ALA A 320 -18.67 47.37 -5.06
N THR A 321 -18.34 46.60 -6.08
CA THR A 321 -19.01 45.34 -6.42
C THR A 321 -18.10 44.19 -6.00
N PHE A 322 -18.66 43.27 -5.22
CA PHE A 322 -17.97 42.07 -4.76
C PHE A 322 -18.46 40.87 -5.58
N SER A 323 -17.52 40.07 -6.09
CA SER A 323 -17.81 38.81 -6.74
C SER A 323 -16.93 37.71 -6.17
N ALA A 324 -17.52 36.53 -5.99
CA ALA A 324 -16.83 35.34 -5.53
C ALA A 324 -16.59 34.41 -6.73
N ILE A 325 -15.38 33.86 -6.82
CA ILE A 325 -14.95 32.93 -7.84
C ILE A 325 -14.48 31.67 -7.12
N ARG A 326 -15.12 30.53 -7.40
CA ARG A 326 -14.62 29.25 -6.93
C ARG A 326 -13.62 28.68 -7.94
N THR A 327 -12.47 28.25 -7.46
CA THR A 327 -11.44 27.62 -8.28
C THR A 327 -10.67 26.59 -7.45
N PHE A 328 -9.60 26.02 -8.00
CA PHE A 328 -8.77 25.03 -7.33
C PHE A 328 -7.29 25.36 -7.52
N ALA A 329 -6.52 25.16 -6.46
CA ALA A 329 -5.07 25.04 -6.55
C ALA A 329 -4.69 23.57 -6.71
N ARG A 330 -3.84 23.27 -7.69
CA ARG A 330 -3.22 21.96 -7.81
C ARG A 330 -2.05 21.85 -6.84
N ARG A 331 -2.04 20.78 -6.06
CA ARG A 331 -0.96 20.37 -5.16
C ARG A 331 -0.50 18.97 -5.55
N ASP A 332 0.80 18.72 -5.42
CA ASP A 332 1.34 17.36 -5.49
C ASP A 332 1.10 16.66 -4.13
N ILE A 333 1.38 15.35 -4.02
CA ILE A 333 1.37 14.60 -2.74
C ILE A 333 2.82 14.15 -2.43
N ASP A 334 3.37 14.45 -1.24
CA ASP A 334 4.73 14.07 -0.88
C ASP A 334 4.69 12.59 -0.56
N HIS A 335 5.27 11.82 -1.46
CA HIS A 335 5.21 10.38 -1.37
C HIS A 335 5.99 9.85 -0.18
N LEU A 336 7.12 10.46 0.19
CA LEU A 336 7.90 10.01 1.33
C LEU A 336 7.14 10.30 2.63
N ALA A 337 6.64 11.52 2.79
CA ALA A 337 5.84 11.89 3.96
C ALA A 337 4.59 10.99 4.10
N LEU A 338 3.88 10.74 3.01
CA LEU A 338 2.75 9.80 3.00
C LEU A 338 3.18 8.40 3.42
N THR A 339 4.31 7.90 2.90
CA THR A 339 4.83 6.57 3.23
C THR A 339 5.17 6.46 4.71
N ILE A 340 5.77 7.49 5.31
CA ILE A 340 6.07 7.53 6.75
C ILE A 340 4.77 7.45 7.56
N ARG A 341 3.75 8.26 7.21
CA ARG A 341 2.43 8.22 7.87
C ARG A 341 1.74 6.86 7.76
N MET A 342 1.90 6.16 6.64
CA MET A 342 1.38 4.80 6.49
C MET A 342 2.11 3.80 7.40
N HIS A 343 3.40 4.00 7.72
CA HIS A 343 4.15 3.14 8.65
C HIS A 343 3.83 3.38 10.12
N GLU A 344 3.36 4.58 10.50
CA GLU A 344 3.00 4.91 11.89
C GLU A 344 1.83 4.09 12.42
N ARG A 345 1.13 3.35 11.55
CA ARG A 345 -0.04 2.56 11.90
C ARG A 345 0.35 1.12 12.25
N ALA A 346 -0.02 0.68 13.45
CA ALA A 346 0.45 -0.59 14.04
C ALA A 346 -0.34 -1.84 13.63
N ASP A 347 -1.44 -1.72 12.88
CA ASP A 347 -2.37 -2.82 12.55
C ASP A 347 -1.97 -3.63 11.31
N ALA A 348 -1.01 -3.13 10.53
CA ALA A 348 -0.49 -3.83 9.36
C ALA A 348 1.01 -3.57 9.17
N MET A 349 1.72 -4.59 8.70
CA MET A 349 3.07 -4.43 8.16
C MET A 349 2.97 -3.78 6.77
N LEU A 350 3.71 -2.69 6.58
CA LEU A 350 3.87 -2.03 5.29
C LEU A 350 5.22 -2.41 4.67
N ILE A 351 5.18 -2.96 3.46
CA ILE A 351 6.35 -3.11 2.60
C ILE A 351 6.20 -2.09 1.47
N SER A 352 7.14 -1.14 1.40
CA SER A 352 7.09 -0.03 0.45
C SER A 352 8.34 0.01 -0.42
N PHE A 353 8.21 0.52 -1.64
CA PHE A 353 9.37 0.86 -2.48
C PHE A 353 10.19 2.04 -1.91
N ASN A 354 9.55 2.92 -1.12
CA ASN A 354 10.16 4.07 -0.44
C ASN A 354 10.50 3.78 1.02
N GLN A 355 10.58 2.51 1.41
CA GLN A 355 10.89 2.13 2.78
C GLN A 355 12.25 2.74 3.17
N PRO A 356 12.31 3.57 4.22
CA PRO A 356 13.58 4.12 4.67
C PRO A 356 14.48 2.93 5.00
N THR A 357 15.66 2.87 4.38
CA THR A 357 16.71 1.95 4.81
C THR A 357 16.96 2.30 6.27
N SER A 358 16.63 1.41 7.20
CA SER A 358 16.87 1.67 8.62
C SER A 358 18.33 2.08 8.79
N GLU A 359 18.57 3.32 9.23
CA GLU A 359 19.88 3.67 9.78
C GLU A 359 20.11 2.79 11.03
N ALA A 360 21.34 2.31 11.17
CA ALA A 360 21.89 1.49 12.25
C ALA A 360 21.68 -0.04 12.19
N GLU A 361 22.43 -0.69 11.28
CA GLU A 361 23.39 -1.69 11.74
C GLU A 361 24.35 -1.00 12.74
N PRO A 362 24.57 -1.50 13.97
CA PRO A 362 25.71 -1.05 14.75
C PRO A 362 26.98 -1.57 14.06
N SER A 363 27.71 -0.66 13.42
CA SER A 363 29.06 -0.93 12.95
C SER A 363 29.93 -1.29 14.16
N CYS A 364 30.32 -2.56 14.29
CA CYS A 364 31.44 -2.93 15.13
C CYS A 364 32.72 -2.36 14.49
N ALA A 365 33.25 -1.31 15.11
CA ALA A 365 34.67 -1.00 15.07
C ALA A 365 35.39 -1.80 16.16
#